data_AF-A0A0C9YB48-F1
#
_entry.id   AF-A0A0C9YB48-F1
#
_cell.length_a   1.000
_cell.length_b   1.000
_cell.length_c   1.000
_cell.angle_alpha   90.00
_cell.angle_beta   90.00
_cell.angle_gamma   90.00
#
_symmetry.space_group_name_H-M   'P 1'
#
loop_
_entity.id
_entity.type
_entity.pdbx_description
1 polymer ?
#
loop_
_entity_poly.entity_id
_entity_poly.type
_entity_poly.pdbx_seq_one_letter_code
_entity_poly.pdbx_strand_id
1 'polypeptide(L)' 'LPQTLISHGLFPTAPSQPQMAVSVELLSFYHVLFEHSCDAINALAAALSTYYGRRGFHMTNQQV' A
#
# COMPACT_ATOMS: atom_id res chain seq x y z
N LEU A 1 -16.93 -17.06 12.22
CA LEU A 1 -16.04 -16.80 11.06
C LEU A 1 -15.53 -15.35 11.04
N PRO A 2 -16.37 -14.30 10.93
CA PRO A 2 -15.87 -12.91 10.90
C PRO A 2 -15.15 -12.50 12.20
N GLN A 3 -15.68 -12.88 13.37
CA GLN A 3 -15.09 -12.53 14.67
C GLN A 3 -13.73 -13.20 14.92
N THR A 4 -13.54 -14.43 14.46
CA THR A 4 -12.27 -15.17 14.57
C THR A 4 -11.16 -14.50 13.77
N LEU A 5 -11.48 -14.00 12.57
CA LEU A 5 -10.52 -13.30 11.72
C LEU A 5 -10.10 -11.94 12.31
N ILE A 6 -11.02 -11.26 13.00
CA ILE A 6 -10.75 -10.01 13.72
C ILE A 6 -9.90 -10.26 14.97
N SER A 7 -10.17 -11.31 15.76
CA SER A 7 -9.37 -11.64 16.94
C SER A 7 -7.94 -12.07 16.59
N HIS A 8 -7.72 -12.58 15.37
CA HIS A 8 -6.38 -12.94 14.86
C HIS A 8 -5.69 -11.79 14.10
N GLY A 9 -6.29 -10.58 14.07
CA GLY A 9 -5.66 -9.40 13.46
C GLY A 9 -5.59 -9.45 11.93
N LEU A 10 -6.39 -10.30 11.29
CA LEU A 10 -6.37 -10.52 9.84
C LEU A 10 -7.23 -9.51 9.04
N PHE A 11 -8.00 -8.68 9.73
CA PHE A 11 -8.75 -7.57 9.14
C PHE A 11 -8.49 -6.27 9.92
N PRO A 12 -8.28 -5.12 9.24
CA PRO A 12 -8.10 -3.82 9.87
C PRO A 12 -9.45 -3.25 10.29
N THR A 13 -10.21 -3.97 11.11
CA THR A 13 -11.37 -3.43 11.81
C THR A 13 -10.98 -3.32 13.28
N ALA A 14 -10.88 -2.09 13.77
CA ALA A 14 -10.37 -1.75 15.10
C ALA A 14 -10.92 -2.68 16.20
N PRO A 15 -10.11 -3.60 16.74
CA PRO A 15 -10.55 -4.49 17.80
C PRO A 15 -9.92 -4.02 19.11
N SER A 16 -10.48 -2.96 19.73
CA SER A 16 -10.36 -2.60 21.17
C SER A 16 -10.69 -1.14 21.49
N GLN A 17 -10.57 -0.21 20.53
CA GLN A 17 -10.92 1.21 20.71
C GLN A 17 -11.90 1.68 19.63
N PRO A 18 -13.20 1.44 19.80
CA PRO A 18 -14.18 2.25 19.09
C PRO A 18 -13.99 3.71 19.56
N GLN A 19 -13.88 4.67 18.62
CA GLN A 19 -13.61 6.12 18.82
C GLN A 19 -12.13 6.57 18.81
N MET A 20 -11.20 5.87 18.16
CA MET A 20 -9.92 6.53 17.84
C MET A 20 -10.18 7.60 16.78
N ALA A 21 -10.20 8.87 17.20
CA ALA A 21 -10.25 10.00 16.28
C ALA A 21 -8.97 10.00 15.43
N VAL A 22 -9.12 9.85 14.12
CA VAL A 22 -8.02 10.01 13.17
C VAL A 22 -8.00 11.47 12.73
N SER A 23 -6.85 12.13 12.80
CA SER A 23 -6.72 13.51 12.30
C SER A 23 -6.95 13.54 10.79
N VAL A 24 -7.92 14.34 10.37
CA VAL A 24 -8.22 14.54 8.95
C VAL A 24 -7.07 15.28 8.27
N GLU A 25 -6.43 16.22 8.96
CA GLU A 25 -5.26 16.94 8.46
C GLU A 25 -4.08 16.01 8.20
N LEU A 26 -3.87 15.02 9.08
CA LEU A 26 -2.85 13.99 8.88
C LEU A 26 -3.16 13.14 7.64
N LEU A 27 -4.42 12.73 7.44
CA LEU A 27 -4.82 11.99 6.25
C LEU A 27 -4.65 12.83 4.97
N SER A 28 -5.00 14.11 4.99
CA SER A 28 -4.78 15.02 3.86
C SER A 28 -3.30 15.20 3.56
N PHE A 29 -2.44 15.31 4.58
CA PHE A 29 -0.99 15.35 4.40
C PHE A 29 -0.44 14.07 3.76
N TYR A 30 -0.87 12.90 4.24
CA TYR A 30 -0.47 11.62 3.65
C TYR A 30 -0.97 11.46 2.22
N HIS A 31 -2.17 11.98 1.89
CA HIS A 31 -2.68 11.97 0.52
C HIS A 31 -1.79 12.79 -0.41
N VAL A 32 -1.43 14.01 -0.03
CA VAL A 32 -0.53 14.87 -0.82
C VAL A 32 0.87 14.25 -0.95
N LEU A 33 1.40 13.67 0.14
CA LEU A 33 2.65 12.90 0.08
C LEU A 33 2.55 11.72 -0.88
N PHE A 34 1.43 10.99 -0.86
CA PHE A 34 1.21 9.86 -1.72
C PHE A 34 1.12 10.28 -3.19
N GLU A 35 0.35 11.33 -3.51
CA GLU A 35 0.28 11.87 -4.89
C GLU A 35 1.66 12.25 -5.42
N HIS A 36 2.47 12.95 -4.62
CA HIS A 36 3.81 13.36 -5.05
C HIS A 36 4.84 12.23 -5.04
N SER A 37 4.65 11.19 -4.23
CA SER A 37 5.57 10.03 -4.19
C SER A 37 5.17 8.92 -5.18
N CYS A 38 3.91 8.88 -5.63
CA CYS A 38 3.41 7.92 -6.61
C CYS A 38 4.21 7.99 -7.90
N ASP A 39 4.49 9.20 -8.40
CA ASP A 39 5.33 9.40 -9.58
C ASP A 39 6.74 8.87 -9.38
N ALA A 40 7.34 9.07 -8.20
CA ALA A 40 8.67 8.56 -7.88
C ALA A 40 8.69 7.02 -7.79
N ILE A 41 7.66 6.42 -7.18
CA ILE A 41 7.52 4.96 -7.08
C ILE A 41 7.29 4.34 -8.46
N ASN A 42 6.42 4.94 -9.28
CA ASN A 42 6.16 4.48 -10.65
C ASN A 42 7.40 4.62 -11.53
N ALA A 43 8.13 5.74 -11.43
CA ALA A 43 9.39 5.94 -12.14
C ALA A 43 10.44 4.90 -11.72
N LEU A 44 10.56 4.60 -10.42
CA LEU A 44 11.45 3.56 -9.92
C LEU A 44 11.06 2.18 -10.45
N ALA A 45 9.76 1.82 -10.40
CA ALA A 45 9.27 0.55 -10.93
C ALA A 45 9.54 0.41 -12.44
N ALA A 46 9.32 1.48 -13.22
CA ALA A 46 9.62 1.52 -14.65
C ALA A 46 11.13 1.39 -14.93
N ALA A 47 11.97 2.05 -14.13
CA ALA A 47 13.42 1.95 -14.23
C ALA A 47 13.91 0.51 -13.93
N LEU A 48 13.38 -0.12 -12.88
CA LEU A 48 13.69 -1.50 -12.54
C LEU A 48 13.22 -2.47 -13.63
N SER A 49 12.01 -2.32 -14.13
CA SER A 49 11.47 -3.13 -15.23
C SER A 49 12.35 -3.03 -16.47
N THR A 50 12.78 -1.83 -16.84
CA THR A 50 13.69 -1.61 -17.97
C THR A 50 15.07 -2.22 -17.72
N TYR A 51 15.62 -2.03 -16.53
CA TYR A 51 16.95 -2.53 -16.14
C TYR A 51 17.02 -4.07 -16.18
N TYR A 52 16.01 -4.74 -15.61
CA TYR A 52 15.93 -6.19 -15.56
C TYR A 52 15.49 -6.80 -16.90
N GLY A 53 14.61 -6.13 -17.64
CA GLY A 53 14.22 -6.52 -19.00
C GLY A 53 15.41 -6.59 -19.95
N ARG A 54 16.32 -5.61 -19.89
CA ARG A 54 17.58 -5.64 -20.66
C ARG A 54 18.50 -6.81 -20.32
N ARG A 55 18.28 -7.47 -19.18
CA ARG A 55 19.03 -8.64 -18.70
C ARG A 55 18.29 -9.96 -18.92
N GLY A 56 17.16 -9.94 -19.63
CA GLY A 56 16.37 -11.13 -19.95
C GLY A 56 15.38 -11.54 -18.86
N PHE A 57 15.18 -10.73 -17.82
CA PHE A 57 14.18 -10.99 -16.79
C PHE A 57 12.86 -10.30 -17.14
N HIS A 58 11.75 -11.04 -17.12
CA HIS A 58 10.42 -10.51 -17.37
C HIS A 58 9.66 -10.31 -16.06
N MET A 59 9.03 -9.14 -15.89
CA MET A 59 8.07 -8.90 -14.82
C MET A 59 6.85 -9.82 -15.00
N THR A 60 6.66 -10.77 -14.10
CA THR A 60 5.41 -11.53 -14.01
C THR A 60 4.44 -10.74 -13.17
N ASN A 61 3.39 -10.18 -13.78
CA ASN A 61 2.24 -9.68 -13.02
C ASN A 61 1.63 -10.89 -12.31
N GLN A 62 1.90 -11.03 -11.02
CA GLN A 62 1.14 -11.95 -10.19
C GLN A 62 -0.22 -11.30 -10.00
N GLN A 63 -1.17 -11.64 -10.88
CA GLN A 63 -2.58 -11.36 -10.63
C GLN A 63 -2.95 -12.19 -9.39
N VAL A 64 -3.04 -11.52 -8.24
CA VAL A 64 -3.54 -12.11 -6.98
C VAL A 64 -5.03 -11.85 -6.89
#